data_AF-D4DVR1-F1
#
_entry.id   AF-D4DVR1-F1
#
_cell.length_a   1.000
_cell.length_b   1.000
_cell.length_c   1.000
_cell.angle_alpha   90.00
_cell.angle_beta   90.00
_cell.angle_gamma   90.00
#
_symmetry.space_group_name_H-M   'P 1'
#
loop_
_entity.id
_entity.type
_entity.pdbx_description
1 polymer ?
#
loop_
_entity_poly.entity_id
_entity_poly.type
_entity_poly.pdbx_seq_one_letter_code
_entity_poly.pdbx_strand_id
1 'polypeptide(L)'
;MLNNTVIPVLCARAGVSVKDSRGRITSHRGRASAVTALASVPQGMTLHELMEWSGHSCPRSTLYYIRIRPTRLAASFVKADKISHMIEVLIDHDSQAMTETGPALYYDLGELYCTNPFWSSCPHRMACIGCDFSLPKASARGLALESKASVRRYLEEVPLTPDEQAIAEGDLDKLDRFIRKKAAQPPPENNDR
;
A
#
# COMPACT_ATOMS: atom_id res chain seq x y z
N MET A 1 14.70 21.45 28.96
CA MET A 1 14.01 20.67 30.00
C MET A 1 13.44 19.35 29.47
N LEU A 2 12.52 19.35 28.49
CA LEU A 2 11.92 18.11 27.95
C LEU A 2 12.92 17.06 27.45
N ASN A 3 13.84 17.44 26.55
CA ASN A 3 14.78 16.50 25.91
C ASN A 3 15.87 15.95 26.83
N ASN A 4 16.23 16.70 27.86
CA ASN A 4 17.37 16.39 28.72
C ASN A 4 16.94 15.80 30.07
N THR A 5 15.65 15.84 30.40
CA THR A 5 15.16 15.48 31.73
C THR A 5 13.91 14.60 31.63
N VAL A 6 12.81 15.11 31.08
CA VAL A 6 11.53 14.39 31.07
C VAL A 6 11.59 13.14 30.19
N ILE A 7 12.10 13.28 28.96
CA ILE A 7 12.17 12.15 28.02
C ILE A 7 13.07 11.03 28.55
N PRO A 8 14.30 11.30 29.04
CA PRO A 8 15.12 10.25 29.67
C PRO A 8 14.43 9.52 30.82
N VAL A 9 13.73 10.24 31.70
CA VAL A 9 12.99 9.64 32.83
C VAL A 9 11.85 8.75 32.35
N LEU A 10 11.07 9.20 31.35
CA LEU A 10 9.98 8.40 30.78
C LEU A 10 10.52 7.14 30.07
N CYS A 11 11.60 7.28 29.31
CA CYS A 11 12.25 6.14 28.66
C CYS A 11 12.73 5.10 29.68
N ALA A 12 13.41 5.55 30.74
CA ALA A 12 13.87 4.67 31.82
C ALA A 12 12.71 3.96 32.52
N ARG A 13 11.62 4.67 32.80
CA ARG A 13 10.42 4.09 33.42
C ARG A 13 9.71 3.07 32.54
N ALA A 14 9.72 3.28 31.22
CA ALA A 14 9.12 2.35 30.25
C ALA A 14 10.07 1.21 29.83
N GLY A 15 11.29 1.14 30.37
CA GLY A 15 12.27 0.11 30.00
C GLY A 15 12.80 0.24 28.56
N VAL A 16 12.67 1.42 27.94
CA VAL A 16 13.10 1.67 26.55
C VAL A 16 14.34 2.55 26.51
N SER A 17 15.17 2.36 25.47
CA SER A 17 16.36 3.18 25.23
C SER A 17 15.99 4.63 24.92
N VAL A 18 16.82 5.59 25.38
CA VAL A 18 16.74 7.02 25.01
C VAL A 18 17.18 7.30 23.57
N LYS A 19 17.57 6.26 22.83
CA LYS A 19 17.94 6.28 21.42
C LYS A 19 17.24 5.15 20.68
N ASP A 20 16.81 5.41 19.46
CA ASP A 20 16.35 4.41 18.50
C ASP A 20 17.34 4.29 17.31
N SER A 21 16.96 3.53 16.27
CA SER A 21 17.74 3.35 15.05
C SER A 21 18.06 4.65 14.29
N ARG A 22 17.39 5.75 14.61
CA ARG A 22 17.62 7.08 14.01
C ARG A 22 18.25 8.06 14.99
N GLY A 23 18.75 7.58 16.13
CA GLY A 23 19.47 8.37 17.12
C GLY A 23 18.63 8.74 18.34
N ARG A 24 18.98 9.84 19.02
CA ARG A 24 18.35 10.23 20.30
C ARG A 24 16.87 10.55 20.13
N ILE A 25 16.04 10.05 21.04
CA ILE A 25 14.61 10.40 21.12
C ILE A 25 14.51 11.82 21.69
N THR A 26 13.75 12.68 21.01
CA THR A 26 13.53 14.08 21.40
C THR A 26 12.05 14.42 21.28
N SER A 27 11.62 15.51 21.92
CA SER A 27 10.24 16.02 21.87
C SER A 27 9.83 16.33 20.44
N HIS A 28 10.72 16.91 19.65
CA HIS A 28 10.51 17.16 18.23
C HIS A 28 10.26 15.86 17.45
N ARG A 29 11.07 14.82 17.69
CA ARG A 29 10.90 13.52 17.03
C ARG A 29 9.66 12.77 17.52
N GLY A 30 9.31 12.90 18.80
CA GLY A 30 8.07 12.36 19.35
C GLY A 30 6.85 13.00 18.69
N ARG A 31 6.84 14.34 18.58
CA ARG A 31 5.80 15.08 17.88
C ARG A 31 5.71 14.71 16.40
N ALA A 32 6.84 14.59 15.71
CA ALA A 32 6.90 14.11 14.33
C ALA A 32 6.24 12.73 14.14
N SER A 33 6.52 11.83 15.08
CA SER A 33 5.99 10.47 15.07
C SER A 33 4.48 10.46 15.31
N ALA A 34 3.98 11.27 16.26
CA ALA A 34 2.55 11.42 16.52
C ALA A 34 1.79 12.01 15.32
N VAL A 35 2.33 13.08 14.71
CA VAL A 35 1.73 13.68 13.51
C VAL A 35 1.73 12.70 12.34
N THR A 36 2.81 11.93 12.13
CA THR A 36 2.85 10.89 11.10
C THR A 36 1.83 9.78 11.38
N ALA A 37 1.66 9.35 12.64
CA ALA A 37 0.69 8.32 13.00
C ALA A 37 -0.75 8.77 12.76
N LEU A 38 -1.11 9.97 13.23
CA LEU A 38 -2.42 10.60 13.00
C LEU A 38 -2.69 10.82 11.52
N ALA A 39 -1.65 11.17 10.77
CA ALA A 39 -1.75 11.25 9.33
C ALA A 39 -2.05 9.86 8.76
N SER A 40 -1.33 8.80 9.14
CA SER A 40 -1.20 7.53 8.38
C SER A 40 -2.34 6.52 8.49
N VAL A 41 -3.27 6.66 9.43
CA VAL A 41 -4.39 5.71 9.59
C VAL A 41 -5.37 5.75 8.39
N PRO A 42 -6.19 4.68 8.16
CA PRO A 42 -7.09 4.58 7.00
C PRO A 42 -8.09 5.74 6.85
N GLN A 43 -8.43 6.41 7.95
CA GLN A 43 -9.21 7.66 8.01
C GLN A 43 -8.43 8.73 8.78
N GLY A 44 -7.14 8.87 8.48
CA GLY A 44 -6.28 9.82 9.16
C GLY A 44 -6.69 11.26 8.93
N MET A 45 -6.23 12.13 9.84
CA MET A 45 -6.51 13.55 9.80
C MET A 45 -6.01 14.15 8.48
N THR A 46 -6.80 15.05 7.91
CA THR A 46 -6.45 15.90 6.79
C THR A 46 -5.30 16.84 7.15
N LEU A 47 -4.65 17.44 6.15
CA LEU A 47 -3.58 18.41 6.39
C LEU A 47 -4.04 19.57 7.29
N HIS A 48 -5.27 20.07 7.11
CA HIS A 48 -5.83 21.15 7.94
C HIS A 48 -6.05 20.72 9.39
N GLU A 49 -6.61 19.53 9.62
CA GLU A 49 -6.79 18.99 10.98
C GLU A 49 -5.44 18.73 11.67
N LEU A 50 -4.44 18.22 10.93
CA LEU A 50 -3.10 18.06 11.44
C LEU A 50 -2.43 19.39 11.76
N MET A 51 -2.65 20.43 10.94
CA MET A 51 -2.18 21.78 11.21
C MET A 51 -2.79 22.34 12.50
N GLU A 52 -4.09 22.15 12.71
CA GLU A 52 -4.79 22.57 13.93
C GLU A 52 -4.25 21.82 15.15
N TRP A 53 -4.20 20.48 15.08
CA TRP A 53 -3.70 19.63 16.16
C TRP A 53 -2.25 19.95 16.53
N SER A 54 -1.43 20.24 15.52
CA SER A 54 -0.03 20.60 15.70
C SER A 54 0.19 22.11 15.87
N GLY A 55 -0.84 22.95 15.90
CA GLY A 55 -0.70 24.41 16.04
C GLY A 55 0.23 25.05 15.00
N HIS A 56 0.28 24.50 13.78
CA HIS A 56 1.07 25.07 12.69
C HIS A 56 0.23 25.99 11.82
N SER A 57 0.64 27.26 11.71
CA SER A 57 0.06 28.20 10.76
C SER A 57 0.53 27.99 9.31
N CYS A 58 1.60 27.22 9.10
CA CYS A 58 2.19 26.96 7.79
C CYS A 58 2.05 25.48 7.40
N PRO A 59 1.43 25.16 6.25
CA PRO A 59 1.32 23.78 5.76
C PRO A 59 2.67 23.09 5.61
N ARG A 60 3.72 23.83 5.22
CA ARG A 60 5.06 23.29 5.02
C ARG A 60 5.66 22.73 6.31
N SER A 61 5.36 23.35 7.45
CA SER A 61 5.81 22.88 8.76
C SER A 61 5.18 21.53 9.12
N THR A 62 3.90 21.34 8.83
CA THR A 62 3.21 20.05 9.03
C THR A 62 3.70 18.99 8.06
N LEU A 63 3.86 19.34 6.78
CA LEU A 63 4.36 18.42 5.76
C LEU A 63 5.77 17.91 6.08
N TYR A 64 6.63 18.72 6.69
CA TYR A 64 7.97 18.29 7.14
C TYR A 64 7.92 17.18 8.21
N TYR A 65 6.82 17.09 8.96
CA TYR A 65 6.60 16.04 9.95
C TYR A 65 5.98 14.77 9.37
N ILE A 66 5.28 14.85 8.25
CA ILE A 66 4.55 13.71 7.66
C ILE A 66 5.48 12.93 6.74
N ARG A 67 5.74 11.66 7.06
CA ARG A 67 6.33 10.70 6.12
C ARG A 67 5.23 9.88 5.47
N ILE A 68 4.75 10.31 4.31
CA ILE A 68 3.78 9.52 3.53
C ILE A 68 4.49 8.31 2.93
N ARG A 69 4.03 7.10 3.26
CA ARG A 69 4.50 5.88 2.60
C ARG A 69 4.06 5.90 1.12
N PRO A 70 4.91 5.50 0.15
CA PRO A 70 4.54 5.45 -1.27
C PRO A 70 3.24 4.68 -1.54
N THR A 71 2.99 3.58 -0.82
CA THR A 71 1.77 2.77 -0.91
C THR A 71 0.50 3.57 -0.57
N ARG A 72 0.60 4.45 0.43
CA ARG A 72 -0.50 5.31 0.85
C ARG A 72 -0.83 6.39 -0.16
N LEU A 73 0.18 6.95 -0.83
CA LEU A 73 -0.03 7.92 -1.90
C LEU A 73 -0.80 7.25 -3.05
N ALA A 74 -0.38 6.05 -3.47
CA ALA A 74 -1.08 5.28 -4.50
C ALA A 74 -2.54 4.97 -4.10
N ALA A 75 -2.77 4.53 -2.86
CA ALA A 75 -4.13 4.31 -2.33
C ALA A 75 -4.97 5.60 -2.34
N SER A 76 -4.38 6.76 -2.02
CA SER A 76 -5.08 8.05 -2.07
C SER A 76 -5.39 8.52 -3.49
N PHE A 77 -4.57 8.13 -4.48
CA PHE A 77 -4.85 8.40 -5.90
C PHE A 77 -6.02 7.56 -6.41
N VAL A 78 -6.05 6.26 -6.07
CA VAL A 78 -7.20 5.38 -6.37
C VAL A 78 -8.46 5.92 -5.69
N LYS A 79 -8.33 6.30 -4.40
CA LYS A 79 -9.32 7.03 -3.63
C LYS A 79 -9.38 8.53 -3.99
N ALA A 80 -9.12 8.93 -5.23
CA ALA A 80 -9.45 10.29 -5.70
C ALA A 80 -10.17 10.26 -7.05
N ASP A 81 -10.01 9.18 -7.83
CA ASP A 81 -10.67 9.01 -9.12
C ASP A 81 -12.18 8.72 -8.98
N LYS A 82 -13.03 9.61 -9.49
CA LYS A 82 -14.49 9.78 -9.23
C LYS A 82 -15.36 8.51 -9.27
N ILE A 83 -14.94 7.46 -9.96
CA ILE A 83 -15.67 6.18 -10.09
C ILE A 83 -14.87 5.02 -9.50
N SER A 84 -13.54 5.11 -9.45
CA SER A 84 -12.67 4.06 -8.90
C SER A 84 -12.81 3.88 -7.38
N HIS A 85 -13.33 4.86 -6.64
CA HIS A 85 -13.69 4.66 -5.22
C HIS A 85 -14.84 3.68 -5.01
N MET A 86 -15.65 3.42 -6.04
CA MET A 86 -16.83 2.53 -5.92
C MET A 86 -16.47 1.06 -6.12
N ILE A 87 -15.22 0.76 -6.47
CA ILE A 87 -14.74 -0.59 -6.75
C ILE A 87 -13.40 -0.81 -6.04
N GLU A 88 -13.21 -1.99 -5.48
CA GLU A 88 -11.93 -2.35 -4.86
C GLU A 88 -10.85 -2.46 -5.93
N VAL A 89 -9.64 -2.00 -5.63
CA VAL A 89 -8.50 -2.08 -6.57
C VAL A 89 -7.35 -2.79 -5.89
N LEU A 90 -6.93 -3.90 -6.48
CA LEU A 90 -5.70 -4.58 -6.09
C LEU A 90 -4.53 -3.89 -6.81
N ILE A 91 -3.56 -3.43 -6.03
CA ILE A 91 -2.38 -2.71 -6.52
C ILE A 91 -1.17 -3.62 -6.41
N ASP A 92 -0.53 -3.94 -7.55
CA ASP A 92 0.72 -4.68 -7.57
C ASP A 92 1.93 -3.75 -7.75
N HIS A 93 2.47 -3.29 -6.62
CA HIS A 93 3.72 -2.51 -6.55
C HIS A 93 5.01 -3.22 -7.01
N ASP A 94 5.07 -4.56 -7.11
CA ASP A 94 6.30 -5.28 -7.54
C ASP A 94 6.22 -5.79 -8.99
N SER A 95 5.15 -5.46 -9.69
CA SER A 95 5.04 -5.81 -11.09
C SER A 95 6.16 -5.14 -11.89
N GLN A 96 6.98 -5.92 -12.60
CA GLN A 96 7.87 -5.38 -13.66
C GLN A 96 7.05 -4.81 -14.83
N ALA A 97 5.75 -5.12 -14.87
CA ALA A 97 4.74 -4.32 -15.54
C ALA A 97 4.42 -3.03 -14.74
N MET A 98 5.45 -2.38 -14.19
CA MET A 98 5.43 -0.94 -14.02
C MET A 98 5.17 -0.41 -15.42
N THR A 99 3.92 -0.12 -15.72
CA THR A 99 3.59 0.62 -16.91
C THR A 99 4.27 1.97 -16.77
N GLU A 100 4.52 2.69 -17.87
CA GLU A 100 5.05 4.06 -17.81
C GLU A 100 4.23 4.98 -16.88
N THR A 101 3.03 4.53 -16.47
CA THR A 101 2.05 5.20 -15.61
C THR A 101 2.03 4.77 -14.13
N GLY A 102 2.80 3.77 -13.68
CA GLY A 102 2.86 3.38 -12.25
C GLY A 102 2.68 1.87 -11.99
N PRO A 103 2.32 1.47 -10.75
CA PRO A 103 2.12 0.06 -10.40
C PRO A 103 0.93 -0.55 -11.16
N ALA A 104 0.98 -1.85 -11.47
CA ALA A 104 -0.13 -2.51 -12.14
C ALA A 104 -1.40 -2.47 -11.27
N LEU A 105 -2.51 -2.04 -11.88
CA LEU A 105 -3.82 -1.89 -11.25
C LEU A 105 -4.76 -3.01 -11.73
N TYR A 106 -5.44 -3.63 -10.78
CA TYR A 106 -6.43 -4.67 -11.01
C TYR A 106 -7.76 -4.25 -10.37
N TYR A 107 -8.68 -3.73 -11.18
CA TYR A 107 -10.00 -3.29 -10.71
C TYR A 107 -10.91 -4.49 -10.47
N ASP A 108 -11.45 -4.61 -9.27
CA ASP A 108 -12.32 -5.71 -8.86
C ASP A 108 -13.74 -5.53 -9.42
N LEU A 109 -14.15 -6.41 -10.32
CA LEU A 109 -15.48 -6.41 -10.95
C LEU A 109 -16.34 -7.61 -10.50
N GLY A 110 -16.10 -8.13 -9.30
CA GLY A 110 -16.75 -9.34 -8.80
C GLY A 110 -15.92 -10.58 -9.09
N GLU A 111 -16.31 -11.39 -10.09
CA GLU A 111 -15.59 -12.63 -10.46
C GLU A 111 -14.33 -12.41 -11.32
N LEU A 112 -14.11 -11.16 -11.73
CA LEU A 112 -13.07 -10.75 -12.68
C LEU A 112 -12.29 -9.57 -12.11
N TYR A 113 -11.01 -9.51 -12.46
CA TYR A 113 -10.24 -8.28 -12.42
C TYR A 113 -10.19 -7.64 -13.81
N CYS A 114 -10.29 -6.32 -13.88
CA CYS A 114 -9.92 -5.56 -15.07
C CYS A 114 -8.48 -5.06 -14.94
N THR A 115 -7.64 -5.40 -15.91
CA THR A 115 -6.22 -5.00 -15.96
C THR A 115 -5.99 -3.72 -16.76
N ASN A 116 -7.04 -3.05 -17.23
CA ASN A 116 -6.92 -1.77 -17.93
C ASN A 116 -6.71 -0.64 -16.90
N PRO A 117 -5.57 0.08 -16.91
CA PRO A 117 -5.30 1.15 -15.97
C PRO A 117 -6.24 2.37 -16.12
N PHE A 118 -7.05 2.42 -17.18
CA PHE A 118 -8.04 3.47 -17.43
C PHE A 118 -9.49 2.95 -17.36
N TRP A 119 -9.76 1.94 -16.52
CA TRP A 119 -11.09 1.32 -16.40
C TRP A 119 -12.22 2.35 -16.20
N SER A 120 -12.04 3.38 -15.39
CA SER A 120 -13.06 4.40 -15.12
C SER A 120 -13.53 5.14 -16.37
N SER A 121 -12.64 5.31 -17.36
CA SER A 121 -12.93 5.93 -18.67
C SER A 121 -13.18 4.91 -19.79
N CYS A 122 -13.09 3.61 -19.51
CA CYS A 122 -13.24 2.56 -20.52
C CYS A 122 -14.67 2.53 -21.08
N PRO A 123 -14.87 2.55 -22.42
CA PRO A 123 -16.20 2.46 -23.03
C PRO A 123 -16.85 1.09 -22.80
N HIS A 124 -16.06 0.04 -22.56
CA HIS A 124 -16.52 -1.33 -22.33
C HIS A 124 -16.68 -1.69 -20.84
N ARG A 125 -16.64 -0.71 -19.92
CA ARG A 125 -16.64 -0.97 -18.46
C ARG A 125 -17.87 -1.70 -17.91
N MET A 126 -18.92 -1.84 -18.73
CA MET A 126 -20.14 -2.60 -18.41
C MET A 126 -20.20 -3.99 -19.09
N ALA A 127 -19.19 -4.36 -19.88
CA ALA A 127 -19.16 -5.59 -20.68
C ALA A 127 -17.80 -6.31 -20.56
N CYS A 128 -17.23 -6.36 -19.36
CA CYS A 128 -15.86 -6.82 -19.16
C CYS A 128 -15.64 -8.32 -19.36
N ILE A 129 -16.66 -9.18 -19.24
CA ILE A 129 -16.47 -10.65 -19.27
C ILE A 129 -15.85 -11.18 -20.58
N GLY A 130 -16.11 -10.51 -21.70
CA GLY A 130 -15.55 -10.87 -23.02
C GLY A 130 -14.38 -9.98 -23.47
N CYS A 131 -13.86 -9.13 -22.58
CA CYS A 131 -12.80 -8.18 -22.92
C CYS A 131 -11.41 -8.79 -22.66
N ASP A 132 -10.43 -8.48 -23.53
CA ASP A 132 -9.05 -8.94 -23.39
C ASP A 132 -8.36 -8.46 -22.10
N PHE A 133 -8.85 -7.37 -21.50
CA PHE A 133 -8.36 -6.88 -20.22
C PHE A 133 -8.99 -7.59 -19.01
N SER A 134 -9.82 -8.61 -19.24
CA SER A 134 -10.44 -9.37 -18.16
C SER A 134 -9.52 -10.49 -17.67
N LEU A 135 -9.43 -10.62 -16.35
CA LEU A 135 -8.70 -11.68 -15.68
C LEU A 135 -9.64 -12.38 -14.70
N PRO A 136 -10.06 -13.62 -14.95
CA PRO A 136 -10.85 -14.39 -13.99
C PRO A 136 -10.12 -14.56 -12.67
N LYS A 137 -10.78 -14.25 -11.56
CA LYS A 137 -10.21 -14.44 -10.22
C LYS A 137 -9.89 -15.90 -9.92
N ALA A 138 -10.80 -16.79 -10.33
CA ALA A 138 -10.63 -18.24 -10.23
C ALA A 138 -9.48 -18.81 -11.09
N SER A 139 -8.88 -18.00 -11.98
CA SER A 139 -7.68 -18.43 -12.70
C SER A 139 -6.50 -18.59 -11.75
N ALA A 140 -5.55 -19.46 -12.10
CA ALA A 140 -4.33 -19.62 -11.31
C ALA A 140 -3.58 -18.28 -11.11
N ARG A 141 -3.64 -17.37 -12.09
CA ARG A 141 -3.04 -16.04 -12.00
C ARG A 141 -3.83 -15.12 -11.07
N GLY A 142 -5.16 -15.14 -11.12
CA GLY A 142 -6.03 -14.36 -10.23
C GLY A 142 -5.83 -14.74 -8.77
N LEU A 143 -5.89 -16.04 -8.44
CA LEU A 143 -5.65 -16.56 -7.10
C LEU A 143 -4.25 -16.20 -6.56
N ALA A 144 -3.23 -16.25 -7.42
CA ALA A 144 -1.88 -15.89 -7.03
C ALA A 144 -1.72 -14.39 -6.76
N LEU A 145 -2.42 -13.53 -7.52
CA LEU A 145 -2.45 -12.08 -7.27
C LEU A 145 -3.13 -11.76 -5.94
N GLU A 146 -4.27 -12.39 -5.64
CA GLU A 146 -4.96 -12.24 -4.35
C GLU A 146 -4.06 -12.68 -3.20
N SER A 147 -3.41 -13.83 -3.34
CA SER A 147 -2.46 -14.36 -2.35
C SER A 147 -1.32 -13.37 -2.13
N LYS A 148 -0.74 -12.82 -3.21
CA LYS A 148 0.34 -11.83 -3.14
C LYS A 148 -0.12 -10.56 -2.41
N ALA A 149 -1.29 -10.05 -2.74
CA ALA A 149 -1.86 -8.87 -2.09
C ALA A 149 -2.12 -9.11 -0.60
N SER A 150 -2.59 -10.31 -0.23
CA SER A 150 -2.79 -10.70 1.17
C SER A 150 -1.47 -10.75 1.95
N VAL A 151 -0.44 -11.43 1.41
CA VAL A 151 0.88 -11.52 2.07
C VAL A 151 1.52 -10.15 2.25
N ARG A 152 1.40 -9.25 1.26
CA ARG A 152 1.86 -7.86 1.41
C ARG A 152 1.15 -7.11 2.52
N ARG A 153 -0.18 -7.27 2.62
CA ARG A 153 -0.94 -6.64 3.69
C ARG A 153 -0.43 -7.06 5.06
N TYR A 154 -0.08 -8.35 5.23
CA TYR A 154 0.56 -8.82 6.46
C TYR A 154 1.90 -8.12 6.73
N LEU A 155 2.78 -8.03 5.74
CA LEU A 155 4.08 -7.35 5.86
C LEU A 155 3.95 -5.85 6.18
N GLU A 156 2.88 -5.21 5.72
CA GLU A 156 2.67 -3.77 5.92
C GLU A 156 1.94 -3.40 7.21
N GLU A 157 0.94 -4.19 7.59
CA GLU A 157 -0.01 -3.87 8.66
C GLU A 157 0.24 -4.64 9.97
N VAL A 158 0.83 -5.84 9.90
CA VAL A 158 1.05 -6.69 11.07
C VAL A 158 2.47 -6.48 11.61
N PRO A 159 2.65 -6.27 12.92
CA PRO A 159 3.97 -6.24 13.53
C PRO A 159 4.54 -7.67 13.63
N LEU A 160 5.19 -8.11 12.55
CA LEU A 160 5.80 -9.44 12.45
C LEU A 160 7.15 -9.50 13.18
N THR A 161 7.48 -10.66 13.73
CA THR A 161 8.85 -10.98 14.17
C THR A 161 9.79 -11.09 12.97
N PRO A 162 11.12 -11.00 13.16
CA PRO A 162 12.08 -11.14 12.06
C PRO A 162 11.93 -12.44 11.28
N ASP A 163 11.63 -13.55 11.97
CA ASP A 163 11.47 -14.86 11.35
C ASP A 163 10.16 -14.92 10.53
N GLU A 164 9.05 -14.43 11.07
CA GLU A 164 7.77 -14.34 10.34
C GLU A 164 7.87 -13.43 9.12
N GLN A 165 8.59 -12.31 9.24
CA GLN A 165 8.84 -11.41 8.13
C GLN A 165 9.63 -12.11 7.02
N ALA A 166 10.70 -12.84 7.35
CA ALA A 166 11.49 -13.57 6.37
C ALA A 166 10.69 -14.67 5.65
N ILE A 167 9.78 -15.34 6.35
CA ILE A 167 8.87 -16.34 5.76
C ILE A 167 7.92 -15.67 4.76
N ALA A 168 7.27 -14.57 5.17
CA ALA A 168 6.33 -13.84 4.32
C ALA A 168 7.02 -13.25 3.07
N GLU A 169 8.21 -12.67 3.22
CA GLU A 169 9.03 -12.20 2.10
C GLU A 169 9.40 -13.35 1.14
N GLY A 170 9.78 -14.52 1.68
CA GLY A 170 10.08 -15.71 0.87
C GLY A 170 8.87 -16.25 0.10
N ASP A 171 7.66 -16.12 0.63
CA ASP A 171 6.43 -16.51 -0.06
C ASP A 171 6.02 -15.49 -1.12
N LEU A 172 6.20 -14.18 -0.88
CA LEU A 172 6.06 -13.16 -1.92
C LEU A 172 6.94 -13.47 -3.14
N ASP A 173 8.21 -13.79 -2.92
CA ASP A 173 9.16 -14.14 -3.97
C ASP A 173 8.69 -15.34 -4.81
N LYS A 174 8.11 -16.36 -4.17
CA LYS A 174 7.55 -17.53 -4.87
C LYS A 174 6.32 -17.16 -5.68
N LEU A 175 5.42 -16.37 -5.12
CA LEU A 175 4.21 -15.89 -5.79
C LEU A 175 4.59 -15.03 -7.01
N ASP A 176 5.59 -14.17 -6.89
CA ASP A 176 6.09 -13.36 -8.01
C ASP A 176 6.68 -14.18 -9.15
N ARG A 177 7.45 -15.22 -8.83
CA ARG A 177 7.93 -16.15 -9.85
C ARG A 177 6.77 -16.90 -10.53
N PHE A 178 5.76 -17.30 -9.75
CA PHE A 178 4.60 -18.01 -10.27
C PHE A 178 3.74 -17.13 -11.20
N ILE A 179 3.42 -15.90 -10.77
CA ILE A 179 2.65 -14.92 -11.56
C ILE A 179 3.37 -14.63 -12.88
N ARG A 180 4.70 -14.42 -12.85
CA ARG A 180 5.52 -14.21 -14.05
C ARG A 180 5.44 -15.40 -15.01
N LYS A 181 5.60 -16.62 -14.50
CA LYS A 181 5.50 -17.83 -15.32
C LYS A 181 4.14 -17.94 -16.02
N LYS A 182 3.06 -17.55 -15.34
CA LYS A 182 1.71 -17.57 -15.91
C LYS A 182 1.43 -16.45 -16.90
N ALA A 183 2.05 -15.28 -16.75
CA ALA A 183 1.97 -14.21 -17.73
C ALA A 183 2.73 -14.54 -19.04
N ALA A 184 3.78 -15.36 -18.96
CA ALA A 184 4.60 -15.76 -20.11
C ALA A 184 4.07 -16.99 -20.88
N GLN A 185 3.05 -17.68 -20.36
CA GLN A 185 2.42 -18.79 -21.09
C GLN A 185 1.52 -18.22 -22.18
N PRO A 186 1.71 -18.61 -23.46
CA PRO A 186 0.76 -18.25 -24.50
C PRO A 186 -0.62 -18.85 -24.16
N PRO A 187 -1.72 -18.24 -24.63
CA PRO A 187 -3.04 -18.86 -24.51
C PRO A 187 -2.97 -20.28 -25.07
N PRO A 188 -3.66 -21.27 -24.46
CA PRO A 188 -3.76 -22.60 -25.07
C PRO A 188 -4.30 -22.44 -26.50
N GLU A 189 -3.64 -23.04 -27.48
CA GLU A 189 -4.14 -23.09 -28.86
C GLU A 189 -5.51 -23.77 -28.84
N ASN A 190 -6.55 -23.02 -29.24
CA ASN A 190 -7.85 -23.59 -29.54
C ASN A 190 -7.69 -24.48 -30.77
N ASN A 191 -7.51 -25.79 -30.55
CA ASN A 191 -7.63 -26.78 -31.59
C ASN A 191 -9.10 -27.22 -31.67
N ASP A 192 -9.96 -26.31 -32.15
CA ASP A 192 -11.32 -26.65 -32.53
C ASP A 192 -11.30 -27.09 -34.00
N ARG A 193 -11.47 -28.40 -34.20
CA ARG A 193 -11.93 -29.02 -35.44
C ARG A 193 -13.46 -29.07 -35.45
#